data_AF-A0A1J5IF49-F1
#
_entry.id   AF-A0A1J5IF49-F1
#
_cell.length_a   1.000
_cell.length_b   1.000
_cell.length_c   1.000
_cell.angle_alpha   90.00
_cell.angle_beta   90.00
_cell.angle_gamma   90.00
#
_symmetry.space_group_name_H-M   'P 1'
#
loop_
_entity.id
_entity.type
_entity.pdbx_description
1 polymer ?
#
loop_
_entity_poly.entity_id
_entity_poly.type
_entity_poly.pdbx_seq_one_letter_code
_entity_poly.pdbx_strand_id
1 'polypeptide(L)'
;MQHYPIFFDNISVVVPYERVYRRLGYRKDVTMILPWQKGEVERYIAEARLLIHLQGAAIRIPIQEKGAMRIVLSNDVVFESRQLTTFLEHCREVVLMGSTAGSDIMNAIEEDTASHHLTRGVVFDAAASETVNASLDWIMGYFNQELRRENKVLMQRRYSAGYGDFSLENQKTIHRLLELDRIGVKITASCILVPEKSVTAIAGVIQQSPKTEQGNNEKLHRFNLSPY
;
A
#
# COMPACT_ATOMS: atom_id res chain seq x y z
N MET A 1 -0.11 14.37 22.98
CA MET A 1 -0.68 13.02 23.15
C MET A 1 0.20 12.11 22.31
N GLN A 2 0.88 11.12 22.89
CA GLN A 2 1.77 10.24 22.11
C GLN A 2 0.91 9.41 21.15
N HIS A 3 1.18 9.54 19.85
CA HIS A 3 0.57 8.72 18.83
C HIS A 3 1.39 7.42 18.75
N TYR A 4 0.80 6.30 19.17
CA TYR A 4 1.42 4.98 19.03
C TYR A 4 0.85 4.27 17.80
N PRO A 5 1.64 3.46 17.08
CA PRO A 5 1.13 2.66 15.98
C PRO A 5 0.15 1.59 16.50
N ILE A 6 -0.91 1.38 15.72
CA ILE A 6 -1.83 0.26 15.83
C ILE A 6 -1.25 -0.89 15.00
N PHE A 7 -1.23 -2.09 15.56
CA PHE A 7 -0.77 -3.30 14.87
C PHE A 7 -1.96 -4.16 14.47
N PHE A 8 -1.83 -4.78 13.30
CA PHE A 8 -2.80 -5.71 12.75
C PHE A 8 -2.08 -7.04 12.54
N ASP A 9 -2.22 -7.95 13.50
CA ASP A 9 -1.54 -9.26 13.47
C ASP A 9 -2.12 -10.18 12.39
N ASN A 10 -3.34 -9.92 11.93
CA ASN A 10 -3.97 -10.66 10.85
C ASN A 10 -4.86 -9.75 10.01
N ILE A 11 -4.50 -9.56 8.74
CA ILE A 11 -5.32 -8.82 7.77
C ILE A 11 -5.91 -9.80 6.76
N SER A 12 -7.23 -9.91 6.72
CA SER A 12 -7.93 -10.76 5.76
C SER A 12 -8.39 -9.97 4.53
N VAL A 13 -7.80 -10.26 3.38
CA VAL A 13 -8.22 -9.70 2.08
C VAL A 13 -8.61 -10.79 1.09
N VAL A 14 -9.52 -10.43 0.19
CA VAL A 14 -9.79 -11.21 -1.03
C VAL A 14 -8.66 -10.94 -2.01
N VAL A 15 -8.09 -11.99 -2.59
CA VAL A 15 -7.01 -11.85 -3.58
C VAL A 15 -7.54 -11.09 -4.79
N PRO A 16 -6.91 -10.00 -5.22
CA PRO A 16 -7.40 -9.19 -6.34
C PRO A 16 -6.97 -9.81 -7.69
N TYR A 17 -7.62 -10.91 -8.09
CA TYR A 17 -7.26 -11.68 -9.30
C TYR A 17 -7.05 -10.81 -10.54
N GLU A 18 -7.93 -9.83 -10.82
CA GLU A 18 -7.77 -8.95 -11.99
C GLU A 18 -6.44 -8.17 -11.97
N ARG A 19 -6.02 -7.68 -10.80
CA ARG A 19 -4.74 -6.98 -10.66
C ARG A 19 -3.57 -7.93 -10.79
N VAL A 20 -3.68 -9.15 -10.28
CA VAL A 20 -2.67 -10.21 -10.46
C VAL A 20 -2.48 -10.52 -11.94
N TYR A 21 -3.57 -10.77 -12.68
CA TYR A 21 -3.51 -11.00 -14.13
C TYR A 21 -2.90 -9.82 -14.88
N ARG A 22 -3.29 -8.59 -14.52
CA ARG A 22 -2.71 -7.37 -15.13
C ARG A 22 -1.21 -7.29 -14.90
N ARG A 23 -0.74 -7.60 -13.69
CA ARG A 23 0.68 -7.61 -13.31
C ARG A 23 1.46 -8.69 -14.04
N LEU A 24 0.84 -9.83 -14.32
CA LEU A 24 1.36 -10.89 -15.19
C LEU A 24 1.37 -10.51 -16.68
N GLY A 25 0.93 -9.30 -17.04
CA GLY A 25 0.91 -8.79 -18.41
C GLY A 25 -0.35 -9.12 -19.22
N TYR A 26 -1.33 -9.80 -18.61
CA TYR A 26 -2.59 -10.12 -19.29
C TYR A 26 -3.47 -8.87 -19.41
N ARG A 27 -3.98 -8.64 -20.62
CA ARG A 27 -4.90 -7.54 -20.94
C ARG A 27 -6.26 -8.14 -21.30
N LYS A 28 -7.30 -7.76 -20.55
CA LYS A 28 -8.65 -8.34 -20.60
C LYS A 28 -9.23 -8.51 -22.01
N ASP A 29 -8.94 -7.57 -22.91
CA ASP A 29 -9.51 -7.53 -24.26
C ASP A 29 -8.49 -7.83 -25.38
N VAL A 30 -7.25 -8.18 -25.02
CA VAL A 30 -6.16 -8.41 -25.99
C VAL A 30 -5.55 -9.79 -25.82
N THR A 31 -5.35 -10.24 -24.58
CA THR A 31 -4.69 -11.51 -24.31
C THR A 31 -5.71 -12.63 -24.26
N MET A 32 -5.65 -13.52 -25.23
CA MET A 32 -6.38 -14.78 -25.20
C MET A 32 -5.65 -15.76 -24.27
N ILE A 33 -6.34 -16.21 -23.22
CA ILE A 33 -5.82 -17.20 -22.26
C ILE A 33 -6.61 -18.49 -22.47
N LEU A 34 -5.92 -19.59 -22.75
CA LEU A 34 -6.58 -20.89 -22.87
C LEU A 34 -7.10 -21.34 -21.49
N PRO A 35 -8.23 -22.08 -21.40
CA PRO A 35 -8.81 -22.48 -20.12
C PRO A 35 -7.83 -23.22 -19.19
N TRP A 36 -6.94 -24.05 -19.74
CA TRP A 36 -5.95 -24.78 -18.97
C TRP A 36 -4.84 -23.87 -18.39
N GLN A 37 -4.39 -22.86 -19.15
CA GLN A 37 -3.43 -21.87 -18.66
C GLN A 37 -4.04 -21.04 -17.53
N LYS A 38 -5.30 -20.66 -17.69
CA LYS A 38 -6.06 -19.96 -16.65
C LYS A 38 -6.17 -20.82 -15.38
N GLY A 39 -6.56 -22.08 -15.52
CA GLY A 39 -6.66 -23.01 -14.40
C GLY A 39 -5.32 -23.22 -13.67
N GLU A 40 -4.22 -23.28 -14.41
CA GLU A 40 -2.88 -23.37 -13.83
C GLU A 40 -2.49 -22.12 -13.03
N VAL A 41 -2.70 -20.92 -13.60
CA VAL A 41 -2.43 -19.66 -12.89
C VAL A 41 -3.29 -19.54 -11.63
N GLU A 42 -4.58 -19.87 -11.70
CA GLU A 42 -5.48 -19.78 -10.53
C GLU A 42 -5.10 -20.78 -9.44
N ARG A 43 -4.61 -21.96 -9.80
CA ARG A 43 -4.03 -22.92 -8.85
C ARG A 43 -2.81 -22.32 -8.15
N TYR A 44 -1.86 -21.73 -8.89
CA TYR A 44 -0.70 -21.09 -8.29
C TYR A 44 -1.07 -19.90 -7.40
N ILE A 45 -2.07 -19.09 -7.77
CA ILE A 45 -2.58 -18.02 -6.91
C ILE A 45 -3.15 -18.58 -5.60
N ALA A 46 -3.89 -19.70 -5.67
CA ALA A 46 -4.43 -20.35 -4.49
C ALA A 46 -3.32 -20.92 -3.58
N GLU A 47 -2.26 -21.48 -4.14
CA GLU A 47 -1.07 -21.91 -3.38
C GLU A 47 -0.35 -20.73 -2.72
N ALA A 48 -0.09 -19.65 -3.48
CA ALA A 48 0.55 -18.45 -2.95
C ALA A 48 -0.22 -17.88 -1.75
N ARG A 49 -1.56 -17.88 -1.83
CA ARG A 49 -2.43 -17.41 -0.73
C ARG A 49 -2.18 -18.15 0.59
N LEU A 50 -1.83 -19.43 0.55
CA LEU A 50 -1.56 -20.22 1.77
C LEU A 50 -0.26 -19.80 2.47
N LEU A 51 0.66 -19.18 1.73
CA LEU A 51 1.97 -18.71 2.20
C LEU A 51 2.00 -17.21 2.51
N ILE A 52 0.93 -16.48 2.18
CA ILE A 52 0.82 -15.05 2.43
C ILE A 52 0.23 -14.84 3.83
N HIS A 53 1.04 -14.28 4.72
CA HIS A 53 0.68 -13.94 6.09
C HIS A 53 0.68 -12.42 6.25
N LEU A 54 -0.49 -11.82 6.03
CA LEU A 54 -0.61 -10.37 6.06
C LEU A 54 -0.61 -9.84 7.50
N GLN A 55 0.38 -9.01 7.79
CA GLN A 55 0.47 -8.20 9.00
C GLN A 55 0.67 -6.74 8.62
N GLY A 56 0.18 -5.82 9.45
CA GLY A 56 0.34 -4.40 9.18
C GLY A 56 0.46 -3.55 10.43
N ALA A 57 0.89 -2.31 10.22
CA ALA A 57 0.94 -1.28 11.24
C ALA A 57 0.46 0.04 10.65
N ALA A 58 -0.17 0.88 11.46
CA ALA A 58 -0.58 2.20 11.03
C ALA A 58 -0.65 3.20 12.19
N ILE A 59 -0.39 4.46 11.87
CA ILE A 59 -0.42 5.54 12.84
C ILE A 59 -1.04 6.79 12.21
N ARG A 60 -1.97 7.41 12.93
CA ARG A 60 -2.58 8.69 12.55
C ARG A 60 -1.87 9.82 13.28
N ILE A 61 -1.38 10.80 12.54
CA ILE A 61 -0.57 11.91 13.07
C ILE A 61 -1.10 13.25 12.54
N PRO A 62 -1.41 14.22 13.42
CA PRO A 62 -1.70 15.58 13.02
C PRO A 62 -0.53 16.25 12.30
N ILE A 63 -0.85 17.05 11.28
CA ILE A 63 0.11 17.93 10.62
C ILE A 63 0.19 19.23 11.43
N GLN A 64 1.39 19.54 11.92
CA GLN A 64 1.66 20.74 12.71
C GLN A 64 1.96 21.95 11.82
N GLU A 65 2.77 21.77 10.78
CA GLU A 65 3.13 22.84 9.84
C GLU A 65 3.12 22.32 8.40
N LYS A 66 2.63 23.14 7.46
CA LYS A 66 2.75 22.91 6.02
C LYS A 66 3.42 24.11 5.38
N GLY A 67 4.67 23.94 4.96
CA GLY A 67 5.40 24.89 4.11
C GLY A 67 5.45 24.41 2.67
N ALA A 68 5.91 25.27 1.75
CA ALA A 68 5.89 25.00 0.30
C ALA A 68 6.68 23.75 -0.16
N MET A 69 7.68 23.32 0.61
CA MET A 69 8.51 22.13 0.34
C MET A 69 8.65 21.19 1.54
N ARG A 70 7.98 21.49 2.66
CA ARG A 70 8.14 20.72 3.89
C ARG A 70 6.82 20.53 4.61
N ILE A 71 6.63 19.37 5.21
CA ILE A 71 5.55 19.09 6.14
C ILE A 71 6.16 18.70 7.48
N VAL A 72 5.69 19.34 8.55
CA VAL A 72 6.06 18.99 9.93
C VAL A 72 4.86 18.32 10.58
N LEU A 73 5.07 17.10 11.06
CA LEU A 73 4.09 16.36 11.85
C LEU A 73 4.19 16.75 13.33
N SER A 74 3.12 16.53 14.08
CA SER A 74 3.03 16.88 15.52
C SER A 74 3.96 16.07 16.45
N ASN A 75 4.71 15.11 15.91
CA ASN A 75 5.77 14.38 16.59
C ASN A 75 7.17 14.82 16.11
N ASP A 76 7.28 16.05 15.60
CA ASP A 76 8.50 16.70 15.12
C ASP A 76 9.16 16.03 13.91
N VAL A 77 8.49 15.07 13.27
CA VAL A 77 8.96 14.49 12.01
C VAL A 77 8.75 15.48 10.88
N VAL A 78 9.83 15.69 10.12
CA VAL A 78 9.84 16.55 8.94
C VAL A 78 9.95 15.70 7.68
N PHE A 79 9.04 15.93 6.73
CA PHE A 79 9.13 15.38 5.39
C PHE A 79 9.38 16.51 4.39
N GLU A 80 10.47 16.41 3.63
CA GLU A 80 10.81 17.35 2.57
C GLU A 80 10.37 16.80 1.21
N SER A 81 9.39 17.48 0.60
CA SER A 81 8.87 17.20 -0.73
C SER A 81 7.81 18.24 -1.08
N ARG A 82 7.97 18.91 -2.22
CA ARG A 82 6.95 19.84 -2.75
C ARG A 82 5.72 19.06 -3.18
N GLN A 83 5.87 17.91 -3.84
CA GLN A 83 4.73 17.15 -4.33
C GLN A 83 3.92 16.53 -3.19
N LEU A 84 4.57 16.11 -2.09
CA LEU A 84 3.88 15.66 -0.89
C LEU A 84 3.12 16.82 -0.22
N THR A 85 3.71 18.02 -0.13
CA THR A 85 2.98 19.23 0.32
C THR A 85 1.73 19.46 -0.51
N THR A 86 1.83 19.43 -1.84
CA THR A 86 0.68 19.59 -2.74
C THR A 86 -0.34 18.46 -2.56
N PHE A 87 0.12 17.21 -2.43
CA PHE A 87 -0.75 16.07 -2.18
C PHE A 87 -1.57 16.22 -0.88
N LEU A 88 -0.99 16.84 0.16
CA LEU A 88 -1.60 17.02 1.48
C LEU A 88 -2.15 18.44 1.71
N GLU A 89 -2.32 19.25 0.66
CA GLU A 89 -2.69 20.67 0.76
C GLU A 89 -3.92 20.91 1.64
N HIS A 90 -4.97 20.11 1.48
CA HIS A 90 -6.23 20.23 2.23
C HIS A 90 -6.34 19.29 3.43
N CYS A 91 -5.26 18.58 3.78
CA CYS A 91 -5.25 17.62 4.88
C CYS A 91 -4.82 18.29 6.19
N ARG A 92 -5.42 17.89 7.31
CA ARG A 92 -4.97 18.31 8.65
C ARG A 92 -4.21 17.23 9.40
N GLU A 93 -4.34 16.00 8.94
CA GLU A 93 -3.75 14.83 9.56
C GLU A 93 -3.34 13.87 8.43
N VAL A 94 -2.42 12.97 8.74
CA VAL A 94 -2.03 11.87 7.86
C VAL A 94 -2.23 10.55 8.59
N VAL A 95 -2.46 9.49 7.82
CA VAL A 95 -2.26 8.12 8.27
C VAL A 95 -1.04 7.58 7.53
N LEU A 96 -0.01 7.23 8.29
CA LEU A 96 1.08 6.39 7.80
C LEU A 96 0.66 4.94 8.00
N MET A 97 0.96 4.08 7.03
CA MET A 97 0.62 2.67 7.08
C MET A 97 1.71 1.84 6.42
N GLY A 98 1.86 0.61 6.90
CA GLY A 98 2.77 -0.38 6.37
C GLY A 98 2.18 -1.77 6.50
N SER A 99 2.53 -2.65 5.57
CA SER A 99 2.08 -4.04 5.57
C SER A 99 3.10 -4.95 4.90
N THR A 100 3.08 -6.23 5.24
CA THR A 100 3.93 -7.27 4.66
C THR A 100 3.15 -8.53 4.34
N ALA A 101 3.57 -9.25 3.31
CA ALA A 101 3.07 -10.59 2.99
C ALA A 101 3.76 -11.71 3.80
N GLY A 102 4.79 -11.38 4.60
CA GLY A 102 5.58 -12.34 5.35
C GLY A 102 6.73 -12.95 4.55
N SER A 103 7.59 -13.72 5.23
CA SER A 103 8.77 -14.36 4.65
C SER A 103 8.45 -15.62 3.85
N ASP A 104 7.37 -16.33 4.17
CA ASP A 104 7.13 -17.68 3.66
C ASP A 104 6.88 -17.66 2.15
N ILE A 105 6.11 -16.68 1.67
CA ILE A 105 5.93 -16.45 0.24
C ILE A 105 7.22 -16.02 -0.45
N MET A 106 8.11 -15.28 0.22
CA MET A 106 9.41 -14.91 -0.35
C MET A 106 10.32 -16.12 -0.51
N ASN A 107 10.39 -16.98 0.50
CA ASN A 107 11.17 -18.21 0.46
C ASN A 107 10.70 -19.12 -0.69
N ALA A 108 9.39 -19.24 -0.89
CA ALA A 108 8.83 -20.02 -1.99
C ALA A 108 9.14 -19.43 -3.37
N ILE A 109 9.11 -18.09 -3.52
CA ILE A 109 9.51 -17.43 -4.78
C ILE A 109 10.99 -17.68 -5.08
N GLU A 110 11.86 -17.62 -4.07
CA GLU A 110 13.29 -17.91 -4.22
C GLU A 110 13.54 -19.37 -4.61
N GLU A 111 12.85 -20.32 -3.96
CA GLU A 111 12.93 -21.74 -4.28
C GLU A 111 12.47 -22.07 -5.70
N ASP A 112 11.34 -21.50 -6.13
CA ASP A 112 10.81 -21.68 -7.49
C ASP A 112 11.77 -21.11 -8.55
N THR A 113 12.42 -20.00 -8.23
CA THR A 113 13.42 -19.37 -9.11
C THR A 113 14.66 -20.24 -9.22
N ALA A 114 15.13 -20.81 -8.10
CA ALA A 114 16.30 -21.70 -8.08
C ALA A 114 16.04 -23.06 -8.75
N SER A 115 14.81 -23.57 -8.66
CA SER A 115 14.44 -24.92 -9.12
C SER A 115 13.82 -24.97 -10.52
N HIS A 116 13.98 -23.91 -11.32
CA HIS A 116 13.41 -23.78 -12.68
C HIS A 116 11.88 -23.80 -12.79
N HIS A 117 11.13 -23.58 -11.70
CA HIS A 117 9.68 -23.40 -11.71
C HIS A 117 9.28 -21.93 -11.92
N LEU A 118 9.89 -21.29 -12.93
CA LEU A 118 9.81 -19.83 -13.13
C LEU A 118 8.37 -19.31 -13.26
N THR A 119 7.48 -20.03 -13.95
CA THR A 119 6.08 -19.62 -14.09
C THR A 119 5.38 -19.52 -12.73
N ARG A 120 5.61 -20.49 -11.84
CA ARG A 120 5.02 -20.49 -10.49
C ARG A 120 5.58 -19.33 -9.67
N GLY A 121 6.90 -19.15 -9.67
CA GLY A 121 7.57 -18.04 -8.98
C GLY A 121 7.04 -16.66 -9.41
N VAL A 122 6.84 -16.44 -10.72
CA VAL A 122 6.28 -15.17 -11.24
C VAL A 122 4.81 -14.99 -10.83
N VAL A 123 4.01 -16.05 -10.80
CA VAL A 123 2.62 -15.97 -10.30
C VAL A 123 2.57 -15.69 -8.80
N PHE A 124 3.47 -16.31 -8.02
CA PHE A 124 3.60 -16.08 -6.59
C PHE A 124 4.00 -14.63 -6.30
N ASP A 125 5.00 -14.11 -7.01
CA ASP A 125 5.42 -12.71 -6.92
C ASP A 125 4.27 -11.75 -7.19
N ALA A 126 3.52 -12.00 -8.28
CA ALA A 126 2.41 -11.16 -8.66
C ALA A 126 1.25 -11.21 -7.65
N ALA A 127 0.91 -12.42 -7.18
CA ALA A 127 -0.12 -12.62 -6.17
C ALA A 127 0.24 -11.93 -4.85
N ALA A 128 1.47 -12.09 -4.37
CA ALA A 128 1.96 -11.47 -3.15
C ALA A 128 1.96 -9.93 -3.25
N SER A 129 2.46 -9.38 -4.35
CA SER A 129 2.54 -7.94 -4.59
C SER A 129 1.15 -7.27 -4.56
N GLU A 130 0.17 -7.87 -5.23
CA GLU A 130 -1.17 -7.28 -5.30
C GLU A 130 -1.99 -7.53 -4.02
N THR A 131 -1.72 -8.62 -3.31
CA THR A 131 -2.36 -8.96 -2.03
C THR A 131 -1.85 -8.06 -0.91
N VAL A 132 -0.54 -7.81 -0.81
CA VAL A 132 -0.01 -6.85 0.16
C VAL A 132 -0.49 -5.43 -0.13
N ASN A 133 -0.63 -5.03 -1.40
CA ASN A 133 -1.23 -3.73 -1.73
C ASN A 133 -2.72 -3.66 -1.32
N ALA A 134 -3.48 -4.74 -1.52
CA ALA A 134 -4.88 -4.82 -1.06
C ALA A 134 -5.02 -4.69 0.46
N SER A 135 -4.01 -5.11 1.22
CA SER A 135 -4.01 -4.94 2.68
C SER A 135 -3.97 -3.47 3.10
N LEU A 136 -3.37 -2.57 2.31
CA LEU A 136 -3.44 -1.13 2.58
C LEU A 136 -4.87 -0.60 2.37
N ASP A 137 -5.60 -1.10 1.37
CA ASP A 137 -7.02 -0.76 1.18
C ASP A 137 -7.85 -1.20 2.40
N TRP A 138 -7.53 -2.36 2.99
CA TRP A 138 -8.14 -2.84 4.21
C TRP A 138 -7.85 -1.93 5.41
N ILE A 139 -6.59 -1.53 5.62
CA ILE A 139 -6.19 -0.59 6.69
C ILE A 139 -6.91 0.75 6.51
N MET A 140 -7.00 1.26 5.28
CA MET A 140 -7.77 2.46 4.97
C MET A 140 -9.25 2.30 5.31
N GLY A 141 -9.82 1.12 5.06
CA GLY A 141 -11.17 0.75 5.48
C GLY A 141 -11.38 0.86 6.98
N TYR A 142 -10.43 0.33 7.77
CA TYR A 142 -10.42 0.44 9.24
C TYR A 142 -10.44 1.91 9.69
N PHE A 143 -9.50 2.73 9.22
CA PHE A 143 -9.46 4.16 9.60
C PHE A 143 -10.70 4.93 9.12
N ASN A 144 -11.25 4.60 7.96
CA ASN A 144 -12.49 5.22 7.49
C ASN A 144 -13.70 4.87 8.35
N GLN A 145 -13.69 3.78 9.12
CA GLN A 145 -14.76 3.52 10.10
C GLN A 145 -14.60 4.43 11.31
N GLU A 146 -13.38 4.59 11.81
CA GLU A 146 -13.06 5.44 12.96
C GLU A 146 -13.33 6.92 12.66
N LEU A 147 -12.87 7.41 11.50
CA LEU A 147 -12.96 8.81 11.09
C LEU A 147 -14.39 9.30 10.84
N ARG A 148 -15.34 8.39 10.55
CA ARG A 148 -16.76 8.76 10.32
C ARG A 148 -17.37 9.51 11.49
N ARG A 149 -17.01 9.13 12.72
CA ARG A 149 -17.52 9.78 13.94
C ARG A 149 -17.04 11.23 14.07
N GLU A 150 -15.95 11.57 13.40
CA GLU A 150 -15.36 12.92 13.36
C GLU A 150 -15.76 13.71 12.09
N ASN A 151 -16.67 13.16 11.28
CA ASN A 151 -17.04 13.70 9.97
C ASN A 151 -15.82 13.85 9.04
N LYS A 152 -14.85 12.93 9.13
CA LYS A 152 -13.62 12.90 8.33
C LYS A 152 -13.58 11.66 7.44
N VAL A 153 -12.75 11.71 6.41
CA VAL A 153 -12.50 10.60 5.50
C VAL A 153 -11.02 10.57 5.08
N LEU A 154 -10.49 9.38 4.86
CA LEU A 154 -9.19 9.22 4.21
C LEU A 154 -9.31 9.49 2.71
N MET A 155 -8.31 10.17 2.16
CA MET A 155 -8.13 10.23 0.71
C MET A 155 -8.00 8.82 0.15
N GLN A 156 -8.66 8.54 -0.97
CA GLN A 156 -8.55 7.24 -1.65
C GLN A 156 -7.13 7.00 -2.20
N ARG A 157 -6.45 8.07 -2.61
CA ARG A 157 -5.08 8.01 -3.09
C ARG A 157 -4.10 7.90 -1.93
N ARG A 158 -3.00 7.21 -2.19
CA ARG A 158 -1.84 7.05 -1.31
C ARG A 158 -0.60 7.67 -1.95
N TYR A 159 0.38 8.01 -1.13
CA TYR A 159 1.69 8.50 -1.55
C TYR A 159 2.78 7.74 -0.80
N SER A 160 3.88 7.39 -1.45
CA SER A 160 4.93 6.53 -0.87
C SER A 160 6.31 7.13 -1.10
N ALA A 161 7.25 6.82 -0.21
CA ALA A 161 8.65 7.21 -0.38
C ALA A 161 9.22 6.63 -1.68
N GLY A 162 10.05 7.42 -2.36
CA GLY A 162 10.59 7.10 -3.68
C GLY A 162 9.72 7.55 -4.86
N TYR A 163 8.53 8.13 -4.62
CA TYR A 163 7.70 8.71 -5.67
C TYR A 163 7.92 10.22 -5.81
N GLY A 164 8.01 10.72 -7.04
CA GLY A 164 8.17 12.15 -7.32
C GLY A 164 9.45 12.72 -6.71
N ASP A 165 9.31 13.81 -5.95
CA ASP A 165 10.43 14.44 -5.21
C ASP A 165 10.48 14.00 -3.73
N PHE A 166 9.70 13.00 -3.33
CA PHE A 166 9.73 12.45 -1.97
C PHE A 166 10.79 11.35 -1.87
N SER A 167 11.96 11.74 -1.34
CA SER A 167 13.13 10.87 -1.25
C SER A 167 12.80 9.49 -0.63
N LEU A 168 13.41 8.44 -1.19
CA LEU A 168 13.31 7.08 -0.66
C LEU A 168 13.85 6.99 0.78
N GLU A 169 14.75 7.89 1.21
CA GLU A 169 15.25 7.89 2.59
C GLU A 169 14.15 8.09 3.64
N ASN A 170 13.05 8.76 3.28
CA ASN A 170 11.88 8.91 4.15
C ASN A 170 11.26 7.56 4.55
N GLN A 171 11.54 6.50 3.78
CA GLN A 171 11.16 5.12 4.11
C GLN A 171 11.70 4.69 5.49
N LYS A 172 12.91 5.10 5.88
CA LYS A 172 13.48 4.82 7.21
C LYS A 172 12.68 5.49 8.32
N THR A 173 12.26 6.73 8.09
CA THR A 173 11.42 7.47 9.04
C THR A 173 10.05 6.80 9.18
N ILE A 174 9.41 6.42 8.07
CA ILE A 174 8.11 5.73 8.07
C ILE A 174 8.23 4.38 8.78
N HIS A 175 9.27 3.59 8.46
CA HIS A 175 9.56 2.30 9.09
C HIS A 175 9.67 2.43 10.62
N ARG A 176 10.44 3.41 11.10
CA ARG A 176 10.60 3.70 12.54
C ARG A 176 9.28 4.12 13.20
N LEU A 177 8.53 5.04 12.59
CA LEU A 177 7.27 5.53 13.15
C LEU A 177 6.20 4.44 13.28
N LEU A 178 6.23 3.47 12.37
CA LEU A 178 5.31 2.34 12.36
C LEU A 178 5.82 1.14 13.19
N GLU A 179 7.04 1.23 13.74
CA GLU A 179 7.71 0.13 14.45
C GLU A 179 7.67 -1.18 13.66
N LEU A 180 7.94 -1.11 12.35
CA LEU A 180 7.74 -2.24 11.42
C LEU A 180 8.57 -3.49 11.77
N ASP A 181 9.67 -3.34 12.53
CA ASP A 181 10.42 -4.48 13.07
C ASP A 181 9.54 -5.42 13.91
N ARG A 182 8.50 -4.90 14.57
CA ARG A 182 7.58 -5.70 15.41
C ARG A 182 6.71 -6.65 14.60
N ILE A 183 6.47 -6.35 13.34
CA ILE A 183 5.77 -7.23 12.39
C ILE A 183 6.75 -7.94 11.45
N GLY A 184 8.02 -8.06 11.85
CA GLY A 184 9.04 -8.81 11.11
C GLY A 184 9.61 -8.10 9.88
N VAL A 185 9.30 -6.81 9.67
CA VAL A 185 9.79 -6.05 8.51
C VAL A 185 11.01 -5.24 8.90
N LYS A 186 12.16 -5.62 8.34
CA LYS A 186 13.44 -4.92 8.43
C LYS A 186 13.56 -3.88 7.31
N ILE A 187 14.51 -2.95 7.47
CA ILE A 187 14.91 -2.03 6.40
C ILE A 187 16.44 -2.02 6.23
N THR A 188 16.90 -2.08 5.00
CA THR A 188 18.32 -2.06 4.64
C THR A 188 18.89 -0.64 4.64
N ALA A 189 20.22 -0.51 4.57
CA ALA A 189 20.89 0.78 4.44
C ALA A 189 20.44 1.56 3.19
N SER A 190 20.15 0.86 2.10
CA SER A 190 19.61 1.39 0.84
C SER A 190 18.08 1.59 0.85
N CYS A 191 17.44 1.54 2.03
CA CYS A 191 16.02 1.81 2.24
C CYS A 191 15.06 0.76 1.63
N ILE A 192 15.57 -0.42 1.27
CA ILE A 192 14.74 -1.56 0.82
C ILE A 192 14.18 -2.29 2.03
N LEU A 193 12.87 -2.59 2.01
CA LEU A 193 12.19 -3.38 3.02
C LEU A 193 12.47 -4.88 2.84
N VAL A 194 12.58 -5.60 3.95
CA VAL A 194 12.76 -7.06 3.96
C VAL A 194 11.77 -7.64 4.97
N PRO A 195 10.81 -8.50 4.58
CA PRO A 195 10.62 -9.09 3.25
C PRO A 195 10.30 -8.10 2.12
N GLU A 196 10.67 -8.41 0.88
CA GLU A 196 10.49 -7.50 -0.28
C GLU A 196 9.03 -7.19 -0.58
N LYS A 197 8.12 -8.16 -0.38
CA LYS A 197 6.66 -7.95 -0.48
C LYS A 197 6.12 -7.28 0.79
N SER A 198 6.71 -6.13 1.09
CA SER A 198 6.25 -5.18 2.09
C SER A 198 6.04 -3.83 1.42
N VAL A 199 5.02 -3.10 1.86
CA VAL A 199 4.64 -1.81 1.29
C VAL A 199 4.36 -0.82 2.41
N THR A 200 4.68 0.45 2.17
CA THR A 200 4.29 1.54 3.05
C THR A 200 3.68 2.69 2.25
N ALA A 201 2.83 3.46 2.92
CA ALA A 201 2.19 4.62 2.31
C ALA A 201 1.78 5.67 3.33
N ILE A 202 1.52 6.86 2.80
CA ILE A 202 0.94 8.02 3.44
C ILE A 202 -0.42 8.27 2.79
N ALA A 203 -1.46 8.43 3.59
CA ALA A 203 -2.77 8.88 3.15
C ALA A 203 -3.19 10.12 3.95
N GLY A 204 -3.72 11.13 3.26
CA GLY A 204 -4.21 12.34 3.91
C GLY A 204 -5.62 12.16 4.49
N VAL A 205 -5.89 12.82 5.62
CA VAL A 205 -7.22 12.89 6.23
C VAL A 205 -7.83 14.26 5.92
N ILE A 206 -9.02 14.24 5.33
CA ILE A 206 -9.79 15.43 4.97
C ILE A 206 -11.14 15.45 5.71
N GLN A 207 -11.73 16.64 5.83
CA GLN A 207 -13.11 16.76 6.28
C GLN A 207 -14.03 16.19 5.20
N GLN A 208 -15.03 15.42 5.61
CA GLN A 208 -16.09 14.98 4.73
C GLN A 208 -16.95 16.21 4.37
N SER A 209 -16.92 16.61 3.11
CA SER A 209 -17.83 17.63 2.59
C SER A 209 -19.28 17.13 2.70
N PRO A 210 -20.27 18.03 2.92
CA PRO A 210 -21.67 17.66 2.80
C PRO A 210 -21.88 16.99 1.45
N LYS A 211 -22.59 15.85 1.43
CA LYS A 211 -22.97 15.20 0.17
C LYS A 211 -23.81 16.19 -0.62
N THR A 212 -23.24 16.84 -1.62
CA THR A 212 -24.03 17.53 -2.64
C THR A 212 -24.85 16.46 -3.35
N GLU A 213 -26.16 16.65 -3.38
CA GLU A 213 -27.08 15.77 -4.10
C GLU A 213 -26.63 15.66 -5.56
N GLN A 214 -26.56 14.41 -6.03
CA GLN A 214 -26.52 13.94 -7.42
C GLN A 214 -26.21 14.98 -8.52
N GLY A 215 -25.00 14.92 -9.05
CA GLY A 215 -24.65 15.44 -10.37
C GLY A 215 -23.91 14.36 -11.16
N ASN A 216 -24.58 13.78 -12.15
CA ASN A 216 -24.03 12.81 -13.09
C ASN A 216 -22.83 13.37 -13.86
N ASN A 217 -21.93 12.44 -14.19
CA ASN A 217 -21.05 12.37 -15.36
C ASN A 217 -19.76 13.22 -15.47
N GLU A 218 -18.69 12.44 -15.69
CA GLU A 218 -17.69 12.65 -16.73
C GLU A 218 -16.89 13.96 -16.67
N LYS A 219 -15.92 14.06 -15.74
CA LYS A 219 -14.72 14.90 -15.92
C LYS A 219 -13.59 14.64 -14.92
N LEU A 220 -13.29 13.38 -14.62
CA LEU A 220 -12.06 12.99 -13.90
C LEU A 220 -11.16 12.01 -14.68
N HIS A 221 -11.26 11.97 -16.01
CA HIS A 221 -10.41 11.12 -16.88
C HIS A 221 -9.22 11.83 -17.54
N ARG A 222 -8.78 12.98 -17.02
CA ARG A 222 -7.60 13.67 -17.54
C ARG A 222 -6.61 14.00 -16.44
N PHE A 223 -6.06 12.97 -15.79
CA PHE A 223 -4.71 12.90 -15.24
C PHE A 223 -4.44 11.45 -14.84
N ASN A 224 -4.50 10.54 -15.83
CA ASN A 224 -3.93 9.20 -15.70
C ASN A 224 -2.41 9.32 -15.75
N LEU A 225 -1.81 9.70 -14.62
CA LEU A 225 -0.50 9.19 -14.27
C LEU A 225 -0.78 8.04 -13.30
N SER A 226 -0.60 6.82 -13.80
CA SER A 226 -0.64 5.60 -12.99
C SER A 226 0.34 5.73 -11.82
N PRO A 227 -0.09 5.34 -10.60
CA PRO A 227 0.83 4.81 -9.63
C PRO A 227 0.39 3.37 -9.32
N TYR A 228 0.35 2.51 -10.34
CA TYR A 228 0.46 1.04 -10.36
C TYR A 228 0.47 0.57 -11.81
#